data_AF-A0A957ZNX7-F1
#
_entry.id   AF-A0A957ZNX7-F1
#
_cell.length_a   1.000
_cell.length_b   1.000
_cell.length_c   1.000
_cell.angle_alpha   90.00
_cell.angle_beta   90.00
_cell.angle_gamma   90.00
#
_symmetry.space_group_name_H-M   'P 1'
#
loop_
_entity.id
_entity.type
_entity.pdbx_description
1 polymer ?
#
loop_
_entity_poly.entity_id
_entity_poly.type
_entity_poly.pdbx_seq_one_letter_code
_entity_poly.pdbx_strand_id
1 'polypeptide(L)'
;MIGSAAIRHLSETNPNLAIIGPAEPEAWASHAGVFASHYDQGRITRVLADDRVWATLAKRSMAQYALIEQKSGIRFHHPVGGLQVGHPAEDFIAKTEAVGRELGVTFQAHGPETLAEAEPLFSFPAGLIGV
;
A
#
# COMPACT_ATOMS: atom_id res chain seq x y z
N MET A 1 -13.59 -3.83 -1.18
CA MET A 1 -12.21 -3.62 -1.68
C MET A 1 -12.05 -4.02 -3.15
N ILE A 2 -11.94 -5.30 -3.51
CA ILE A 2 -11.69 -5.70 -4.92
C ILE A 2 -12.93 -5.52 -5.81
N GLY A 3 -14.09 -6.06 -5.41
CA GLY A 3 -15.32 -5.96 -6.20
C GLY A 3 -15.78 -4.51 -6.43
N SER A 4 -15.66 -3.66 -5.41
CA SER A 4 -15.97 -2.23 -5.49
C SER A 4 -15.04 -1.46 -6.45
N ALA A 5 -13.76 -1.83 -6.52
CA ALA A 5 -12.85 -1.24 -7.50
C ALA A 5 -13.18 -1.72 -8.93
N ALA A 6 -13.39 -3.03 -9.10
CA ALA A 6 -13.74 -3.61 -10.39
C ALA A 6 -15.02 -2.98 -10.99
N ILE A 7 -16.08 -2.87 -10.18
CA ILE A 7 -17.34 -2.30 -10.64
C ILE A 7 -17.20 -0.81 -11.02
N ARG A 8 -16.45 -0.03 -10.23
CA ARG A 8 -16.20 1.40 -10.52
C ARG A 8 -15.53 1.58 -11.88
N HIS A 9 -14.61 0.69 -12.25
CA HIS A 9 -13.99 0.74 -13.57
C HIS A 9 -14.93 0.24 -14.67
N LEU A 10 -15.68 -0.83 -14.45
CA LEU A 10 -16.64 -1.34 -15.44
C LEU A 10 -17.78 -0.35 -15.71
N SER A 11 -18.22 0.39 -14.69
CA SER A 11 -19.30 1.39 -14.83
C SER A 11 -18.93 2.57 -15.70
N GLU A 12 -17.64 2.78 -16.01
CA GLU A 12 -17.22 3.86 -16.92
C GLU A 12 -17.60 3.57 -18.37
N THR A 13 -17.82 2.30 -18.74
CA THR A 13 -18.14 1.89 -20.12
C THR A 13 -19.37 1.02 -20.25
N ASN A 14 -19.90 0.50 -19.14
CA ASN A 14 -21.06 -0.38 -19.14
C ASN A 14 -22.15 0.11 -18.16
N PRO A 15 -23.32 0.54 -18.65
CA PRO A 15 -24.43 0.99 -17.80
C PRO A 15 -25.21 -0.18 -17.16
N ASN A 16 -25.07 -1.41 -17.67
CA ASN A 16 -25.86 -2.56 -17.26
C ASN A 16 -25.03 -3.47 -16.35
N LEU A 17 -24.91 -3.09 -15.08
CA LEU A 17 -24.10 -3.79 -14.10
C LEU A 17 -24.90 -4.07 -12.82
N ALA A 18 -24.62 -5.20 -12.20
CA ALA A 18 -25.14 -5.55 -10.88
C ALA A 18 -23.98 -6.01 -9.98
N ILE A 19 -24.04 -5.65 -8.69
CA ILE A 19 -23.12 -6.12 -7.65
C ILE A 19 -23.92 -7.01 -6.71
N ILE A 20 -23.35 -8.17 -6.37
CA ILE A 20 -23.92 -9.07 -5.37
C ILE A 20 -22.89 -9.23 -4.26
N GLY A 21 -23.31 -8.98 -3.03
CA GLY A 21 -22.49 -9.12 -1.83
C GLY A 21 -23.35 -9.03 -0.58
N PRO A 22 -22.83 -9.48 0.58
CA PRO A 22 -23.52 -9.29 1.85
C PRO A 22 -23.68 -7.79 2.14
N ALA A 23 -24.75 -7.45 2.87
CA ALA A 23 -24.93 -6.11 3.40
C ALA A 23 -23.90 -5.81 4.51
N GLU A 24 -23.69 -4.52 4.78
CA GLU A 24 -22.88 -4.10 5.92
C GLU A 24 -23.52 -4.55 7.24
N PRO A 25 -22.73 -4.99 8.25
CA PRO A 25 -23.27 -5.31 9.57
C PRO A 25 -23.95 -4.10 10.22
N GLU A 26 -25.21 -4.24 10.62
CA GLU A 26 -25.95 -3.18 11.34
C GLU A 26 -25.39 -2.94 12.74
N ALA A 27 -25.01 -4.02 13.43
CA ALA A 27 -24.47 -4.00 14.78
C ALA A 27 -23.13 -4.74 14.83
N TRP A 28 -22.03 -4.00 14.69
CA TRP A 28 -20.68 -4.56 14.61
C TRP A 28 -20.30 -5.41 15.82
N ALA A 29 -20.67 -4.97 17.03
CA ALA A 29 -20.31 -5.67 18.27
C ALA A 29 -20.98 -7.04 18.44
N SER A 30 -22.12 -7.27 17.78
CA SER A 30 -22.90 -8.50 17.90
C SER A 30 -23.05 -9.24 16.57
N HIS A 31 -22.32 -8.85 15.53
CA HIS A 31 -22.38 -9.50 14.23
C HIS A 31 -21.75 -10.88 14.29
N ALA A 32 -22.57 -11.92 14.09
CA ALA A 32 -22.12 -13.31 14.08
C ALA A 32 -21.83 -13.84 12.65
N GLY A 33 -21.98 -12.99 11.63
CA GLY A 33 -21.71 -13.34 10.24
C GLY A 33 -20.26 -13.15 9.83
N VAL A 34 -19.99 -13.36 8.53
CA VAL A 34 -18.66 -13.14 7.96
C VAL A 34 -18.33 -11.64 7.97
N PHE A 35 -17.20 -11.29 8.57
CA PHE A 35 -16.59 -9.96 8.44
C PHE A 35 -15.70 -9.88 7.20
N ALA A 36 -15.45 -8.66 6.75
CA ALA A 36 -14.62 -8.38 5.58
C ALA A 36 -13.23 -7.89 6.00
N SER A 37 -12.22 -8.10 5.15
CA SER A 37 -10.82 -7.72 5.43
C SER A 37 -10.52 -6.21 5.24
N HIS A 38 -11.53 -5.35 5.18
CA HIS A 38 -11.37 -3.93 4.80
C HIS A 38 -11.90 -2.91 5.82
N TYR A 39 -12.33 -3.35 7.00
CA TYR A 39 -12.97 -2.50 8.03
C TYR A 39 -12.04 -1.66 8.90
N ASP A 40 -10.74 -1.70 8.62
CA ASP A 40 -9.76 -0.98 9.42
C ASP A 40 -9.61 0.47 8.96
N GLN A 41 -9.09 1.32 9.84
CA GLN A 41 -8.95 2.76 9.58
C GLN A 41 -7.89 3.10 8.52
N GLY A 42 -6.95 2.19 8.26
CA GLY A 42 -5.85 2.47 7.35
C GLY A 42 -5.32 1.23 6.63
N ARG A 43 -4.66 1.47 5.50
CA ARG A 43 -3.92 0.47 4.74
C ARG A 43 -2.61 1.09 4.27
N ILE A 44 -1.51 0.37 4.44
CA ILE A 44 -0.21 0.76 3.91
C ILE A 44 -0.19 0.44 2.42
N THR A 45 0.21 1.42 1.61
CA THR A 45 0.42 1.26 0.16
C THR A 45 1.86 1.64 -0.16
N ARG A 46 2.56 0.80 -0.91
CA ARG A 46 3.97 1.01 -1.27
C ARG A 46 4.23 0.58 -2.70
N VAL A 47 5.05 1.36 -3.41
CA VAL A 47 5.62 0.94 -4.70
C VAL A 47 6.89 0.11 -4.47
N LEU A 48 7.70 0.47 -3.48
CA LEU A 48 8.90 -0.28 -3.11
C LEU A 48 8.51 -1.67 -2.61
N ALA A 49 8.80 -2.69 -3.41
CA ALA A 49 8.63 -4.09 -3.08
C ALA A 49 9.72 -4.94 -3.73
N ASP A 50 10.01 -6.09 -3.14
CA ASP A 50 10.97 -7.09 -3.61
C ASP A 50 10.46 -7.87 -4.83
N ASP A 51 9.16 -7.85 -5.09
CA ASP A 51 8.53 -8.40 -6.28
C ASP A 51 8.10 -7.31 -7.29
N ARG A 52 8.59 -7.45 -8.51
CA ARG A 52 8.36 -6.52 -9.62
C ARG A 52 6.90 -6.40 -10.05
N VAL A 53 6.16 -7.51 -10.06
CA VAL A 53 4.76 -7.52 -10.47
C VAL A 53 3.94 -6.73 -9.46
N TRP A 54 4.15 -7.00 -8.17
CA TRP A 54 3.48 -6.27 -7.09
C TRP A 54 3.82 -4.78 -7.09
N ALA A 55 5.09 -4.43 -7.23
CA ALA A 55 5.51 -3.04 -7.32
C ALA A 55 4.88 -2.31 -8.52
N THR A 56 4.80 -2.97 -9.69
CA THR A 56 4.19 -2.42 -10.90
C THR A 56 2.69 -2.18 -10.70
N LEU A 57 1.97 -3.14 -10.14
CA LEU A 57 0.55 -3.02 -9.86
C LEU A 57 0.29 -1.89 -8.85
N ALA A 58 1.07 -1.83 -7.77
CA ALA A 58 0.97 -0.77 -6.78
C ALA A 58 1.21 0.61 -7.39
N LYS A 59 2.27 0.79 -8.20
CA LYS A 59 2.55 2.06 -8.90
C LYS A 59 1.37 2.52 -9.76
N ARG A 60 0.77 1.59 -10.52
CA ARG A 60 -0.39 1.89 -11.39
C ARG A 60 -1.64 2.22 -10.57
N SER A 61 -1.89 1.49 -9.47
CA SER A 61 -3.02 1.75 -8.58
C SER A 61 -2.89 3.11 -7.88
N MET A 62 -1.71 3.41 -7.33
CA MET A 62 -1.45 4.69 -6.63
C MET A 62 -1.57 5.90 -7.56
N ALA A 63 -1.21 5.75 -8.84
CA ALA A 63 -1.39 6.80 -9.85
C ALA A 63 -2.86 7.19 -10.07
N GLN A 64 -3.83 6.35 -9.67
CA GLN A 64 -5.26 6.65 -9.77
C GLN A 64 -5.81 7.37 -8.55
N TYR A 65 -5.09 7.44 -7.42
CA TYR A 65 -5.65 7.90 -6.16
C TYR A 65 -6.16 9.35 -6.23
N ALA A 66 -5.36 10.27 -6.78
CA ALA A 66 -5.76 11.67 -6.93
C ALA A 66 -7.06 11.85 -7.73
N LEU A 67 -7.23 11.07 -8.81
CA LEU A 67 -8.46 11.09 -9.61
C LEU A 67 -9.66 10.53 -8.84
N ILE A 68 -9.45 9.47 -8.04
CA ILE A 68 -10.51 8.89 -7.20
C ILE A 68 -10.94 9.89 -6.12
N GLU A 69 -9.99 10.54 -5.45
CA GLU A 69 -10.29 11.60 -4.46
C GLU A 69 -11.06 12.74 -5.10
N GLN A 70 -10.63 13.21 -6.28
CA GLN A 70 -11.31 14.26 -7.02
C GLN A 70 -12.75 13.89 -7.40
N LYS A 71 -12.96 12.68 -7.96
CA LYS A 71 -14.29 12.22 -8.39
C LYS A 71 -15.24 11.96 -7.21
N SER A 72 -14.72 11.49 -6.08
CA SER A 72 -15.54 11.12 -4.92
C SER A 72 -15.76 12.28 -3.93
N GLY A 73 -14.88 13.30 -3.94
CA GLY A 73 -14.84 14.32 -2.91
C GLY A 73 -14.32 13.82 -1.55
N ILE A 74 -13.82 12.58 -1.48
CA ILE A 74 -13.33 11.95 -0.26
C ILE A 74 -11.81 11.87 -0.33
N ARG A 75 -11.13 12.52 0.62
CA ARG A 75 -9.70 12.31 0.84
C ARG A 75 -9.49 10.99 1.56
N PHE A 76 -8.67 10.11 1.01
CA PHE A 76 -8.34 8.81 1.60
C PHE A 76 -6.84 8.51 1.61
N HIS A 77 -6.03 9.19 0.80
CA HIS A 77 -4.60 8.94 0.71
C HIS A 77 -3.78 10.06 1.39
N HIS A 78 -2.80 9.64 2.20
CA HIS A 78 -1.87 10.52 2.88
C HIS A 78 -0.44 10.06 2.54
N PRO A 79 0.31 10.82 1.72
CA PRO A 79 1.66 10.43 1.30
C PRO A 79 2.66 10.70 2.43
N VAL A 80 2.65 9.87 3.47
CA VAL A 80 3.47 10.02 4.68
C VAL A 80 4.84 9.32 4.60
N GLY A 81 5.17 8.73 3.45
CA GLY A 81 6.36 7.90 3.29
C GLY A 81 6.19 6.51 3.91
N GLY A 82 7.30 5.77 3.96
CA GLY A 82 7.37 4.45 4.57
C GLY A 82 8.83 3.99 4.64
N LEU A 83 9.16 3.25 5.68
CA LEU A 83 10.49 2.70 5.91
C LEU A 83 10.40 1.17 5.92
N GLN A 84 11.22 0.53 5.10
CA GLN A 84 11.44 -0.91 5.13
C GLN A 84 12.83 -1.17 5.68
N VAL A 85 12.93 -1.97 6.74
CA VAL A 85 14.18 -2.30 7.41
C VAL A 85 14.42 -3.80 7.35
N GLY A 86 15.65 -4.20 7.07
CA GLY A 86 16.04 -5.61 6.98
C GLY A 86 17.49 -5.85 7.34
N HIS A 87 17.83 -7.11 7.57
CA HIS A 87 19.21 -7.50 7.83
C HIS A 87 19.98 -7.55 6.50
N PRO A 88 21.22 -7.03 6.41
CA PRO A 88 21.98 -6.96 5.15
C PRO A 88 22.39 -8.33 4.61
N ALA A 89 22.34 -9.39 5.44
CA ALA A 89 22.56 -10.77 4.98
C ALA A 89 21.36 -11.37 4.23
N GLU A 90 20.19 -10.73 4.30
CA GLU A 90 19.00 -11.12 3.55
C GLU A 90 18.87 -10.30 2.26
N ASP A 91 18.22 -10.86 1.25
CA ASP A 91 18.10 -10.19 -0.06
C ASP A 91 16.92 -9.23 -0.17
N PHE A 92 16.08 -9.11 0.86
CA PHE A 92 14.84 -8.32 0.84
C PHE A 92 15.04 -6.85 0.49
N ILE A 93 15.95 -6.14 1.19
CA ILE A 93 16.23 -4.72 0.94
C ILE A 93 16.90 -4.56 -0.42
N ALA A 94 17.88 -5.41 -0.75
CA ALA A 94 18.56 -5.37 -2.05
C ALA A 94 17.61 -5.57 -3.24
N LYS A 95 16.67 -6.53 -3.14
CA LYS A 95 15.63 -6.75 -4.16
C LYS A 95 14.67 -5.56 -4.24
N THR A 96 14.25 -5.03 -3.10
CA THR A 96 13.36 -3.87 -3.02
C THR A 96 13.97 -2.64 -3.70
N GLU A 97 15.25 -2.36 -3.42
CA GLU A 97 15.99 -1.30 -4.11
C GLU A 97 16.14 -1.55 -5.61
N ALA A 98 16.45 -2.78 -6.02
CA ALA A 98 16.63 -3.14 -7.42
C ALA A 98 15.33 -2.93 -8.23
N VAL A 99 14.20 -3.41 -7.71
CA VAL A 99 12.87 -3.20 -8.31
C VAL A 99 12.51 -1.70 -8.29
N GLY A 100 12.80 -0.99 -7.20
CA GLY A 100 12.59 0.45 -7.10
C GLY A 100 13.33 1.23 -8.18
N ARG A 101 14.62 0.91 -8.41
CA ARG A 101 15.45 1.50 -9.48
C ARG A 101 14.90 1.17 -10.86
N GLU A 102 14.53 -0.09 -11.11
CA GLU A 102 13.95 -0.51 -12.40
C GLU A 102 12.68 0.26 -12.73
N LEU A 103 11.82 0.47 -11.73
CA LEU A 103 10.57 1.19 -11.89
C LEU A 103 10.72 2.72 -11.77
N GLY A 104 11.93 3.25 -11.58
CA GLY A 104 12.18 4.69 -11.44
C GLY A 104 11.46 5.31 -10.23
N VAL A 105 11.40 4.59 -9.11
CA VAL A 105 10.86 5.07 -7.84
C VAL A 105 11.92 5.92 -7.13
N THR A 106 11.54 7.08 -6.62
CA THR A 106 12.41 7.88 -5.74
C THR A 106 12.41 7.29 -4.34
N PHE A 107 13.58 6.95 -3.81
CA PHE A 107 13.77 6.42 -2.45
C PHE A 107 15.15 6.80 -1.90
N GLN A 108 15.34 6.63 -0.59
CA GLN A 108 16.61 6.85 0.09
C GLN A 108 17.07 5.54 0.73
N ALA A 109 18.32 5.16 0.52
CA ALA A 109 18.89 3.98 1.16
C ALA A 109 19.69 4.41 2.40
N HIS A 110 19.51 3.67 3.50
CA HIS A 110 20.13 3.91 4.78
C HIS A 110 20.99 2.71 5.17
N GLY A 111 22.26 2.99 5.48
CA GLY A 111 23.18 2.01 6.06
C GLY A 111 23.01 1.90 7.57
N PRO A 112 23.76 1.01 8.23
CA PRO A 112 23.63 0.79 9.67
C PRO A 112 23.86 2.03 10.54
N GLU A 113 24.76 2.91 10.10
CA GLU A 113 25.09 4.14 10.82
C GLU A 113 24.07 5.26 10.54
N THR A 114 23.50 5.31 9.34
CA THR A 114 22.62 6.41 8.91
C THR A 114 21.13 6.14 9.16
N LEU A 115 20.74 4.89 9.42
CA LEU A 115 19.34 4.51 9.66
C LEU A 115 18.77 5.14 10.94
N ALA A 116 19.52 5.10 12.04
CA ALA A 116 19.09 5.70 13.30
C ALA A 116 19.05 7.24 13.24
N GLU A 117 19.94 7.85 12.45
CA GLU A 117 19.96 9.30 12.24
C GLU A 117 18.77 9.76 11.38
N ALA A 118 18.41 8.99 10.36
CA ALA A 118 17.30 9.31 9.46
C ALA A 118 15.94 9.21 10.16
N GLU A 119 15.79 8.23 11.06
CA GLU A 119 14.50 7.90 11.70
C GLU A 119 14.63 7.88 13.23
N PRO A 120 14.85 9.05 13.86
CA PRO A 120 15.23 9.15 15.28
C PRO A 120 14.12 8.76 16.26
N LEU A 121 12.88 8.57 15.77
CA LEU A 121 11.77 8.06 16.58
C LEU A 121 11.85 6.55 16.82
N PHE A 122 12.72 5.84 16.10
CA PHE A 122 12.88 4.41 16.18
C PHE A 122 14.25 4.03 16.75
N SER A 123 14.30 2.85 17.38
CA SER A 123 15.55 2.22 17.80
C SER A 123 15.71 0.91 17.04
N PHE A 124 16.83 0.76 16.34
CA PHE A 124 17.11 -0.40 15.50
C PHE A 124 18.21 -1.26 16.13
N PRO A 125 18.11 -2.60 16.04
CA PRO A 125 19.25 -3.47 16.24
C PRO A 125 20.45 -3.04 15.39
N ALA A 126 21.66 -3.22 15.93
CA ALA A 126 22.89 -2.89 15.22
C ALA A 126 23.00 -3.69 13.91
N GLY A 127 23.48 -3.03 12.85
CA GLY A 127 23.76 -3.68 11.57
C GLY A 127 22.58 -3.75 10.60
N LEU A 128 21.38 -3.30 10.96
CA LEU A 128 20.25 -3.24 10.02
C LEU A 128 20.42 -2.14 8.96
N ILE A 129 19.82 -2.34 7.80
CA ILE A 129 19.77 -1.38 6.70
C ILE A 129 18.31 -1.08 6.36
N GLY A 130 18.05 0.04 5.69
CA GLY A 130 16.68 0.42 5.33
C GLY A 130 16.54 1.20 4.03
N VAL A 131 15.31 1.24 3.52
CA VAL A 131 14.90 1.92 2.28
C VAL A 131 13.47 2.45 2.37
#